data_AF-A0AAD9RIE3-F1
#
_entry.id   AF-A0AAD9RIE3-F1
#
_cell.length_a   1.000
_cell.length_b   1.000
_cell.length_c   1.000
_cell.angle_alpha   90.00
_cell.angle_beta   90.00
_cell.angle_gamma   90.00
#
_symmetry.space_group_name_H-M   'P 1'
#
loop_
_entity.id
_entity.type
_entity.pdbx_description
1 polymer ?
#
loop_
_entity_poly.entity_id
_entity_poly.type
_entity_poly.pdbx_seq_one_letter_code
_entity_poly.pdbx_strand_id
1 'polypeptide(L)'
;MPGINIKAASATLRFSSSVILENARDTNYPREGGGYGMLTCAEPYFVSEGLYAAHEELENTREITLHVMTIGLFIEDPGKKDDFVAISSALRQYLPEKDTPYILDVDLDFFSTKNPFKTLYDRADLYEKLAPLYAFQRPESNDPEILKEISTARNEQLTELESLFDYLQENRSLQGYEGERSPRYEAVELIFREVTSVYKESEIDWKLVHDAGCTRDDTDLPDHVTKPNDLDRLITGTFASFLAALPATPTIVTIARSSEDEYCPPDDVDQIQVGVLEELRQRLGGMDIQLAYQEDLAD
;
A
#
# COMPACT_ATOMS: atom_id res chain seq x y z
N MET A 1 -18.09 -12.76 -14.15
CA MET A 1 -17.06 -11.86 -13.62
C MET A 1 -16.15 -11.49 -14.77
N PRO A 2 -15.95 -10.21 -15.10
CA PRO A 2 -15.01 -9.86 -16.16
C PRO A 2 -13.61 -10.14 -15.62
N GLY A 3 -12.92 -11.10 -16.23
CA GLY A 3 -11.54 -11.42 -15.91
C GLY A 3 -10.67 -10.20 -16.21
N ILE A 4 -9.93 -9.76 -15.20
CA ILE A 4 -8.87 -8.77 -15.37
C ILE A 4 -7.78 -9.46 -16.19
N ASN A 5 -7.73 -9.09 -17.47
CA ASN A 5 -6.74 -9.56 -18.41
C ASN A 5 -5.56 -8.59 -18.29
N ILE A 6 -4.58 -8.90 -17.42
CA ILE A 6 -3.38 -8.08 -17.30
C ILE A 6 -2.46 -8.39 -18.48
N LYS A 7 -2.68 -7.66 -19.58
CA LYS A 7 -1.60 -7.29 -20.49
C LYS A 7 -0.58 -6.49 -19.68
N ALA A 8 0.72 -6.68 -19.91
CA ALA A 8 1.75 -5.81 -19.36
C ALA A 8 1.27 -4.35 -19.41
N ALA A 9 0.99 -3.78 -18.24
CA ALA A 9 0.51 -2.42 -18.10
C ALA A 9 1.74 -1.55 -17.86
N SER A 10 1.88 -0.51 -18.66
CA SER A 10 2.93 0.49 -18.50
C SER A 10 2.23 1.81 -18.21
N ALA A 11 2.43 2.35 -17.02
CA ALA A 11 1.97 3.69 -16.66
C ALA A 11 3.19 4.59 -16.49
N THR A 12 3.24 5.70 -17.23
CA THR A 12 4.25 6.73 -16.99
C THR A 12 3.71 7.67 -15.91
N LEU A 13 4.32 7.58 -14.73
CA LEU A 13 4.03 8.38 -13.57
C LEU A 13 4.97 9.57 -13.53
N ARG A 14 4.48 10.75 -13.20
CA ARG A 14 5.31 11.92 -12.95
C ARG A 14 5.16 12.33 -11.49
N PHE A 15 6.26 12.36 -10.76
CA PHE A 15 6.35 12.59 -9.31
C PHE A 15 7.17 13.85 -9.01
N SER A 16 6.91 14.52 -7.90
CA SER A 16 7.82 15.52 -7.33
C SER A 16 8.25 15.10 -5.94
N SER A 17 9.55 15.24 -5.62
CA SER A 17 10.07 15.03 -4.26
C SER A 17 10.16 16.32 -3.43
N SER A 18 9.57 17.42 -3.88
CA SER A 18 9.53 18.67 -3.12
C SER A 18 8.56 19.64 -3.76
N VAL A 19 7.35 19.69 -3.21
CA VAL A 19 6.54 20.90 -3.18
C VAL A 19 6.85 21.54 -1.83
N ILE A 20 7.61 22.63 -1.84
CA ILE A 20 7.38 23.63 -0.80
C ILE A 20 6.02 24.21 -1.18
N LEU A 21 5.02 24.10 -0.30
CA LEU A 21 3.78 24.84 -0.42
C LEU A 21 4.07 26.34 -0.28
N GLU A 22 4.70 26.94 -1.28
CA GLU A 22 4.78 28.39 -1.45
C GLU A 22 3.69 28.81 -2.44
N ASN A 23 2.43 28.48 -2.10
CA ASN A 23 1.22 29.31 -2.30
C ASN A 23 -0.10 28.53 -2.11
N ALA A 24 -0.16 27.58 -1.17
CA ALA A 24 -1.34 27.49 -0.30
C ALA A 24 -1.19 28.54 0.80
N ARG A 25 -1.26 29.83 0.43
CA ARG A 25 -1.46 30.89 1.42
C ARG A 25 -2.89 30.70 1.96
N ASP A 26 -2.98 30.34 3.23
CA ASP A 26 -4.18 30.23 4.09
C ASP A 26 -4.77 28.84 4.38
N THR A 27 -3.96 27.80 4.63
CA THR A 27 -4.42 26.73 5.54
C THR A 27 -3.36 26.37 6.58
N ASN A 28 -3.76 26.37 7.85
CA ASN A 28 -2.92 26.13 9.03
C ASN A 28 -2.49 24.65 9.13
N TYR A 29 -1.37 24.27 8.51
CA TYR A 29 -0.64 23.06 8.91
C TYR A 29 0.87 23.24 8.74
N PRO A 30 1.66 23.24 9.83
CA PRO A 30 3.05 22.80 9.79
C PRO A 30 3.08 21.31 10.15
N ARG A 31 3.13 20.41 9.14
CA ARG A 31 3.70 19.07 9.32
C ARG A 31 5.19 19.19 9.04
N GLU A 32 5.98 19.41 10.08
CA GLU A 32 7.44 19.42 9.95
C GLU A 32 7.93 18.00 9.58
N GLY A 33 8.50 17.82 8.38
CA GLY A 33 9.50 16.77 8.13
C GLY A 33 9.28 15.75 7.01
N GLY A 34 8.17 15.74 6.26
CA GLY A 34 7.97 14.79 5.16
C GLY A 34 7.33 15.45 3.93
N GLY A 35 8.05 15.50 2.80
CA GLY A 35 7.46 15.93 1.54
C GLY A 35 6.57 14.83 0.96
N TYR A 36 5.28 15.11 0.74
CA TYR A 36 4.39 14.17 0.06
C TYR A 36 4.65 14.19 -1.45
N GLY A 37 4.79 13.00 -2.05
CA GLY A 37 4.93 12.84 -3.50
C GLY A 37 3.57 12.90 -4.18
N MET A 38 3.25 13.99 -4.85
CA MET A 38 2.05 14.12 -5.67
C MET A 38 2.28 13.58 -7.09
N LEU A 39 1.20 13.14 -7.73
CA LEU A 39 1.19 12.37 -8.97
C LEU A 39 0.21 12.94 -10.00
N THR A 40 0.58 12.95 -11.27
CA THR A 40 -0.40 13.21 -12.37
C THR A 40 -1.15 11.94 -12.80
N CYS A 41 -1.08 10.86 -12.03
CA CYS A 41 -1.62 9.57 -12.45
C CYS A 41 -3.11 9.45 -12.14
N ALA A 42 -3.92 9.25 -13.18
CA ALA A 42 -5.36 9.05 -13.05
C ALA A 42 -5.75 7.64 -12.59
N GLU A 43 -4.78 6.76 -12.29
CA GLU A 43 -5.11 5.45 -11.74
C GLU A 43 -5.82 5.63 -10.40
N PRO A 44 -7.00 5.02 -10.19
CA PRO A 44 -7.88 5.43 -9.09
C PRO A 44 -7.35 5.20 -7.70
N TYR A 45 -6.42 4.25 -7.53
CA TYR A 45 -5.64 4.12 -6.31
C TYR A 45 -4.95 5.44 -5.89
N PHE A 46 -4.34 6.18 -6.83
CA PHE A 46 -3.68 7.45 -6.50
C PHE A 46 -4.68 8.58 -6.27
N VAL A 47 -5.86 8.53 -6.87
CA VAL A 47 -6.90 9.54 -6.70
C VAL A 47 -7.62 9.33 -5.37
N SER A 48 -7.92 8.08 -5.01
CA SER A 48 -8.60 7.71 -3.76
C SER A 48 -7.72 7.97 -2.53
N GLU A 49 -6.40 7.81 -2.66
CA GLU A 49 -5.39 8.17 -1.65
C GLU A 49 -5.12 9.69 -1.58
N GLY A 50 -5.78 10.50 -2.40
CA GLY A 50 -5.59 11.96 -2.41
C GLY A 50 -4.25 12.43 -2.98
N LEU A 51 -3.53 11.55 -3.70
CA LEU A 51 -2.18 11.78 -4.23
C LEU A 51 -2.17 12.42 -5.62
N TYR A 52 -3.34 12.54 -6.28
CA TYR A 52 -3.43 13.17 -7.59
C TYR A 52 -3.29 14.71 -7.52
N ALA A 53 -2.50 15.27 -8.42
CA ALA A 53 -2.43 16.71 -8.68
C ALA A 53 -2.31 17.00 -10.18
N ALA A 54 -2.82 18.15 -10.62
CA ALA A 54 -2.63 18.59 -12.00
C ALA A 54 -1.15 18.89 -12.28
N HIS A 55 -0.72 18.79 -13.53
CA HIS A 55 0.69 18.93 -13.88
C HIS A 55 1.26 20.30 -13.48
N GLU A 56 0.48 21.35 -13.67
CA GLU A 56 0.78 22.74 -13.32
C GLU A 56 0.92 23.00 -11.80
N GLU A 57 0.48 22.06 -10.96
CA GLU A 57 0.59 22.13 -9.50
C GLU A 57 1.84 21.41 -8.98
N LEU A 58 2.56 20.70 -9.86
CA LEU A 58 3.78 19.98 -9.51
C LEU A 58 5.03 20.85 -9.72
N GLU A 59 5.90 20.86 -8.72
CA GLU A 59 7.26 21.42 -8.83
C GLU A 59 8.28 20.28 -9.00
N ASN A 60 9.54 20.52 -9.35
CA ASN A 60 10.62 19.50 -9.31
C ASN A 60 10.30 18.10 -9.92
N THR A 61 9.53 18.07 -11.00
CA THR A 61 8.97 16.83 -11.54
C THR A 61 10.03 15.86 -12.06
N ARG A 62 9.85 14.58 -11.75
CA ARG A 62 10.57 13.39 -12.23
C ARG A 62 9.58 12.49 -12.94
N GLU A 63 10.02 11.86 -14.02
CA GLU A 63 9.24 10.85 -14.70
C GLU A 63 9.72 9.46 -14.27
N ILE A 64 8.78 8.59 -13.93
CA ILE A 64 8.95 7.19 -13.57
C ILE A 64 8.04 6.40 -14.49
N THR A 65 8.51 5.28 -15.04
CA THR A 65 7.61 4.36 -15.76
C THR A 65 7.41 3.13 -14.90
N LEU A 66 6.16 2.89 -14.50
CA LEU A 66 5.74 1.71 -13.77
C LEU A 66 5.35 0.62 -14.76
N HIS A 67 6.02 -0.52 -14.69
CA HIS A 67 5.68 -1.72 -15.44
C HIS A 67 5.12 -2.75 -14.49
N VAL A 68 3.87 -3.16 -14.71
CA VAL A 68 3.21 -4.17 -13.89
C VAL A 68 3.18 -5.50 -14.64
N MET A 69 3.69 -6.54 -13.98
CA MET A 69 3.65 -7.92 -14.46
C MET A 69 3.02 -8.79 -13.38
N THR A 70 2.09 -9.66 -13.77
CA THR A 70 1.44 -10.60 -12.85
C THR A 70 2.07 -11.98 -13.01
N ILE A 71 2.48 -12.57 -11.90
CA ILE A 71 3.03 -13.93 -11.81
C ILE A 71 2.28 -14.69 -10.71
N GLY A 72 2.43 -16.02 -10.67
CA GLY A 72 1.67 -16.84 -9.73
C GLY A 72 0.22 -17.05 -10.16
N LEU A 73 -0.07 -17.01 -11.46
CA LEU A 73 -1.44 -17.08 -12.00
C LEU A 73 -2.24 -18.32 -11.55
N PHE A 74 -1.54 -19.36 -11.09
CA PHE A 74 -2.15 -20.58 -10.59
C PHE A 74 -2.91 -20.39 -9.27
N ILE A 75 -2.63 -19.32 -8.52
CA ILE A 75 -3.33 -18.97 -7.27
C ILE A 75 -4.79 -18.62 -7.56
N GLU A 76 -5.05 -17.87 -8.63
CA GLU A 76 -6.41 -17.55 -9.07
C GLU A 76 -7.09 -18.74 -9.74
N ASP A 77 -6.36 -19.46 -10.58
CA ASP A 77 -6.86 -20.58 -11.37
C ASP A 77 -5.76 -21.64 -11.53
N PRO A 78 -5.89 -22.82 -10.89
CA PRO A 78 -4.89 -23.87 -10.94
C PRO A 78 -4.50 -24.34 -12.36
N GLY A 79 -5.36 -24.09 -13.37
CA GLY A 79 -5.10 -24.40 -14.77
C GLY A 79 -4.23 -23.37 -15.50
N LYS A 80 -4.08 -22.15 -14.97
CA LYS A 80 -3.21 -21.12 -15.53
C LYS A 80 -1.75 -21.37 -15.16
N LYS A 81 -0.87 -20.88 -16.03
CA LYS A 81 0.59 -20.93 -15.86
C LYS A 81 1.19 -19.59 -16.25
N ASP A 82 2.26 -19.23 -15.54
CA ASP A 82 3.05 -18.06 -15.88
C ASP A 82 3.84 -18.32 -17.18
N ASP A 83 3.93 -17.31 -18.04
CA ASP A 83 4.77 -17.33 -19.23
C ASP A 83 6.10 -16.63 -18.94
N PHE A 84 7.03 -17.36 -18.34
CA PHE A 84 8.36 -16.82 -18.01
C PHE A 84 9.20 -16.46 -19.23
N VAL A 85 8.86 -16.96 -20.43
CA VAL A 85 9.51 -16.53 -21.67
C VAL A 85 9.07 -15.11 -22.01
N ALA A 86 7.76 -14.85 -21.95
CA ALA A 86 7.22 -13.51 -22.14
C ALA A 86 7.71 -12.54 -21.05
N ILE A 87 7.71 -12.95 -19.78
CA ILE A 87 8.21 -12.14 -18.65
C ILE A 87 9.70 -11.80 -18.85
N SER A 88 10.55 -12.78 -19.16
CA SER A 88 11.98 -12.50 -19.41
C SER A 88 12.17 -11.57 -20.61
N SER A 89 11.38 -11.75 -21.68
CA SER A 89 11.42 -10.84 -22.83
C SER A 89 11.01 -9.43 -22.48
N ALA A 90 10.04 -9.23 -21.59
CA ALA A 90 9.60 -7.92 -21.14
C ALA A 90 10.64 -7.29 -20.21
N LEU A 91 11.17 -8.04 -19.24
CA LEU A 91 12.23 -7.56 -18.34
C LEU A 91 13.46 -7.09 -19.11
N ARG A 92 13.88 -7.78 -20.18
CA ARG A 92 15.00 -7.36 -21.04
C ARG A 92 14.78 -6.04 -21.79
N GLN A 93 13.54 -5.57 -21.91
CA GLN A 93 13.26 -4.26 -22.50
C GLN A 93 13.59 -3.11 -21.54
N TYR A 94 13.58 -3.37 -20.23
CA TYR A 94 13.64 -2.34 -19.19
C TYR A 94 14.86 -2.49 -18.27
N LEU A 95 15.33 -3.72 -18.05
CA LEU A 95 16.50 -4.05 -17.26
C LEU A 95 17.68 -4.36 -18.20
N PRO A 96 18.78 -3.60 -18.13
CA PRO A 96 19.93 -3.80 -19.00
C PRO A 96 20.59 -5.17 -18.78
N GLU A 97 21.09 -5.78 -19.86
CA GLU A 97 21.74 -7.09 -19.76
C GLU A 97 23.13 -7.04 -19.10
N LYS A 98 23.76 -5.85 -19.03
CA LYS A 98 25.08 -5.62 -18.41
C LYS A 98 25.24 -4.20 -17.86
N ASP A 99 26.13 -4.06 -16.87
CA ASP A 99 26.74 -2.81 -16.39
C ASP A 99 25.77 -1.71 -15.90
N THR A 100 24.51 -2.03 -15.64
CA THR A 100 23.56 -1.11 -15.00
C THR A 100 23.10 -1.67 -13.66
N PRO A 101 23.41 -0.99 -12.55
CA PRO A 101 22.96 -1.42 -11.23
C PRO A 101 21.45 -1.25 -11.11
N TYR A 102 20.82 -2.20 -10.43
CA TYR A 102 19.42 -2.10 -10.04
C TYR A 102 19.21 -2.77 -8.68
N ILE A 103 18.14 -2.38 -8.01
CA ILE A 103 17.72 -2.93 -6.71
C ILE A 103 16.54 -3.87 -6.99
N LEU A 104 16.58 -5.06 -6.41
CA LEU A 104 15.42 -5.95 -6.34
C LEU A 104 14.83 -5.81 -4.94
N ASP A 105 13.63 -5.25 -4.85
CA ASP A 105 12.88 -5.20 -3.61
C ASP A 105 11.88 -6.37 -3.57
N VAL A 106 11.77 -7.04 -2.44
CA VAL A 106 10.91 -8.21 -2.26
C VAL A 106 10.09 -8.05 -1.00
N ASP A 107 8.81 -7.81 -1.17
CA ASP A 107 7.85 -7.83 -0.07
C ASP A 107 7.40 -9.27 0.21
N LEU A 108 7.51 -9.72 1.46
CA LEU A 108 7.15 -11.10 1.81
C LEU A 108 5.63 -11.32 1.79
N ASP A 109 4.84 -10.27 1.94
CA ASP A 109 3.38 -10.30 1.82
C ASP A 109 2.90 -10.64 0.39
N PHE A 110 3.76 -10.52 -0.64
CA PHE A 110 3.48 -11.04 -1.98
C PHE A 110 3.14 -12.54 -1.97
N PHE A 111 3.80 -13.31 -1.10
CA PHE A 111 3.66 -14.77 -1.04
C PHE A 111 2.45 -15.23 -0.24
N SER A 112 2.03 -14.44 0.73
CA SER A 112 0.88 -14.66 1.60
C SER A 112 0.56 -13.32 2.24
N THR A 113 -0.66 -12.82 2.06
CA THR A 113 -1.06 -11.49 2.53
C THR A 113 -2.31 -11.58 3.40
N LYS A 114 -2.39 -10.75 4.44
CA LYS A 114 -3.56 -10.61 5.29
C LYS A 114 -3.92 -9.14 5.37
N ASN A 115 -5.22 -8.85 5.42
CA ASN A 115 -5.69 -7.55 5.82
C ASN A 115 -5.78 -7.47 7.35
N PRO A 116 -4.86 -6.77 8.04
CA PRO A 116 -4.81 -6.74 9.51
C PRO A 116 -6.02 -6.03 10.12
N PHE A 117 -6.62 -5.10 9.38
CA PHE A 117 -7.72 -4.26 9.86
C PHE A 117 -9.06 -5.00 9.95
N LYS A 118 -9.24 -6.12 9.27
CA LYS A 118 -10.46 -6.94 9.39
C LYS A 118 -10.71 -7.44 10.82
N THR A 119 -9.63 -7.63 11.59
CA THR A 119 -9.70 -8.06 12.99
C THR A 119 -9.54 -6.91 13.98
N LEU A 120 -9.28 -5.69 13.50
CA LEU A 120 -9.10 -4.52 14.35
C LEU A 120 -10.43 -4.15 15.01
N TYR A 121 -10.48 -4.26 16.34
CA TYR A 121 -11.67 -3.99 17.16
C TYR A 121 -12.94 -4.75 16.70
N ASP A 122 -12.79 -6.01 16.26
CA ASP A 122 -13.85 -6.86 15.68
C ASP A 122 -15.15 -6.99 16.51
N ARG A 123 -15.07 -7.01 17.85
CA ARG A 123 -16.24 -7.00 18.75
C ARG A 123 -17.16 -5.79 18.57
N ALA A 124 -16.64 -4.71 17.98
CA ALA A 124 -17.40 -3.51 17.64
C ALA A 124 -17.77 -3.46 16.15
N ASP A 125 -17.46 -4.47 15.34
CA ASP A 125 -17.69 -4.49 13.89
C ASP A 125 -17.15 -3.23 13.19
N LEU A 126 -15.94 -2.79 13.61
CA LEU A 126 -15.39 -1.50 13.22
C LEU A 126 -15.12 -1.41 11.72
N TYR A 127 -14.51 -2.46 11.13
CA TYR A 127 -14.07 -2.43 9.74
C TYR A 127 -15.23 -2.20 8.75
N GLU A 128 -16.40 -2.75 9.04
CA GLU A 128 -17.63 -2.52 8.25
C GLU A 128 -18.17 -1.10 8.45
N LYS A 129 -18.05 -0.55 9.66
CA LYS A 129 -18.53 0.80 9.99
C LYS A 129 -17.67 1.90 9.40
N LEU A 130 -16.38 1.66 9.18
CA LEU A 130 -15.50 2.60 8.51
C LEU A 130 -15.84 2.74 7.02
N ALA A 131 -16.33 1.68 6.37
CA ALA A 131 -16.63 1.67 4.95
C ALA A 131 -17.45 2.88 4.44
N PRO A 132 -18.63 3.22 5.02
CA PRO A 132 -19.40 4.37 4.55
C PRO A 132 -18.72 5.73 4.82
N LEU A 133 -17.81 5.84 5.79
CA LEU A 133 -17.10 7.10 6.06
C LEU A 133 -16.02 7.37 5.03
N TYR A 134 -15.39 6.31 4.51
CA TYR A 134 -14.24 6.39 3.60
C TYR A 134 -14.54 5.99 2.18
N ALA A 135 -15.76 5.54 1.88
CA ALA A 135 -16.20 5.19 0.54
C ALA A 135 -15.82 6.27 -0.48
N PHE A 136 -15.12 5.85 -1.52
CA PHE A 136 -14.70 6.71 -2.61
C PHE A 136 -15.41 6.29 -3.90
N GLN A 137 -16.02 7.25 -4.59
CA GLN A 137 -16.62 6.98 -5.89
C GLN A 137 -15.62 7.29 -6.99
N ARG A 138 -15.10 6.25 -7.61
CA ARG A 138 -14.19 6.32 -8.74
C ARG A 138 -14.77 7.15 -9.90
N PRO A 139 -14.02 8.13 -10.45
CA PRO A 139 -14.42 8.82 -11.66
C PRO A 139 -14.45 7.89 -12.87
N GLU A 140 -15.41 8.10 -13.78
CA GLU A 140 -15.42 7.45 -15.10
C GLU A 140 -14.51 8.18 -16.10
N SER A 141 -14.10 9.42 -15.79
CA SER A 141 -13.31 10.29 -16.67
C SER A 141 -11.89 10.46 -16.16
N ASN A 142 -10.93 10.45 -17.09
CA ASN A 142 -9.53 10.81 -16.82
C ASN A 142 -9.22 12.28 -17.18
N ASP A 143 -10.26 13.12 -17.29
CA ASP A 143 -10.10 14.54 -17.54
C ASP A 143 -9.44 15.24 -16.34
N PRO A 144 -8.35 16.01 -16.53
CA PRO A 144 -7.61 16.59 -15.42
C PRO A 144 -8.42 17.51 -14.49
N GLU A 145 -9.38 18.25 -15.02
CA GLU A 145 -10.22 19.15 -14.21
C GLU A 145 -11.21 18.35 -13.36
N ILE A 146 -11.80 17.30 -13.92
CA ILE A 146 -12.66 16.37 -13.17
C ILE A 146 -11.87 15.68 -12.06
N LEU A 147 -10.67 15.17 -12.37
CA LEU A 147 -9.81 14.52 -11.39
C LEU A 147 -9.37 15.48 -10.29
N LYS A 148 -9.10 16.74 -10.62
CA LYS A 148 -8.77 17.79 -9.65
C LYS A 148 -9.92 18.08 -8.69
N GLU A 149 -11.14 18.23 -9.21
CA GLU A 149 -12.33 18.45 -8.37
C GLU A 149 -12.55 17.27 -7.41
N ILE A 150 -12.49 16.04 -7.93
CA ILE A 150 -12.66 14.83 -7.12
C ILE A 150 -11.56 14.66 -6.08
N SER A 151 -10.30 14.92 -6.44
CA SER A 151 -9.17 14.85 -5.51
C SER A 151 -9.28 15.91 -4.42
N THR A 152 -9.79 17.10 -4.75
CA THR A 152 -10.04 18.16 -3.75
C THR A 152 -11.09 17.70 -2.75
N ALA A 153 -12.24 17.22 -3.22
CA ALA A 153 -13.31 16.71 -2.35
C ALA A 153 -12.85 15.50 -1.50
N ARG A 154 -12.01 14.62 -2.07
CA ARG A 154 -11.42 13.50 -1.36
C ARG A 154 -10.45 13.96 -0.26
N ASN A 155 -9.58 14.91 -0.56
CA ASN A 155 -8.66 15.49 0.42
C ASN A 155 -9.40 16.20 1.56
N GLU A 156 -10.48 16.93 1.27
CA GLU A 156 -11.35 17.52 2.30
C GLU A 156 -11.97 16.45 3.21
N GLN A 157 -12.47 15.36 2.63
CA GLN A 157 -12.99 14.22 3.40
C GLN A 157 -11.93 13.61 4.32
N LEU A 158 -10.76 13.25 3.79
CA LEU A 158 -9.69 12.61 4.54
C LEU A 158 -9.16 13.53 5.64
N THR A 159 -8.96 14.82 5.34
CA THR A 159 -8.49 15.83 6.30
C THR A 159 -9.46 16.00 7.47
N GLU A 160 -10.77 16.02 7.20
CA GLU A 160 -11.77 16.11 8.25
C GLU A 160 -11.75 14.87 9.15
N LEU A 161 -11.70 13.66 8.55
CA LEU A 161 -11.66 12.41 9.29
C LEU A 161 -10.39 12.30 10.13
N GLU A 162 -9.23 12.64 9.56
CA GLU A 162 -7.95 12.67 10.27
C GLU A 162 -8.03 13.61 11.47
N SER A 163 -8.55 14.83 11.28
CA SER A 163 -8.72 15.80 12.37
C SER A 163 -9.61 15.29 13.50
N LEU A 164 -10.69 14.57 13.18
CA LEU A 164 -11.60 13.96 14.16
C LEU A 164 -10.91 12.83 14.95
N PHE A 165 -10.20 11.94 14.25
CA PHE A 165 -9.52 10.82 14.88
C PHE A 165 -8.25 11.22 15.65
N ASP A 166 -7.51 12.23 15.19
CA ASP A 166 -6.42 12.86 15.95
C ASP A 166 -6.95 13.48 17.23
N TYR A 167 -8.06 14.23 17.16
CA TYR A 167 -8.69 14.79 18.35
C TYR A 167 -9.12 13.70 19.34
N LEU A 168 -9.69 12.59 18.85
CA LEU A 168 -10.01 11.42 19.67
C LEU A 168 -8.78 10.78 20.29
N GLN A 169 -7.67 10.67 19.55
CA GLN A 169 -6.42 10.12 20.08
C GLN A 169 -5.88 10.96 21.23
N GLU A 170 -5.94 12.29 21.12
CA GLU A 170 -5.40 13.22 22.11
C GLU A 170 -6.32 13.41 23.32
N ASN A 171 -7.62 13.57 23.09
CA ASN A 171 -8.59 13.99 24.10
C ASN A 171 -9.47 12.85 24.62
N ARG A 172 -9.44 11.69 23.94
CA ARG A 172 -10.21 10.49 24.27
C ARG A 172 -11.72 10.74 24.35
N SER A 173 -12.17 11.76 23.64
CA SER A 173 -13.54 12.26 23.58
C SER A 173 -13.64 13.26 22.42
N LEU A 174 -14.82 13.41 21.81
CA LEU A 174 -15.12 14.52 20.89
C LEU A 174 -15.66 15.77 21.59
N GLN A 175 -15.84 15.70 22.92
CA GLN A 175 -16.34 16.84 23.68
C GLN A 175 -15.34 18.00 23.64
N GLY A 176 -15.78 19.13 23.10
CA GLY A 176 -14.94 20.32 22.97
C GLY A 176 -14.23 20.43 21.61
N TYR A 177 -14.52 19.52 20.66
CA TYR A 177 -14.08 19.68 19.28
C TYR A 177 -14.68 20.96 18.68
N GLU A 178 -13.80 21.84 18.21
CA GLU A 178 -14.15 23.17 17.65
C GLU A 178 -14.31 23.15 16.12
N GLY A 179 -13.98 22.02 15.46
CA GLY A 179 -14.13 21.86 14.02
C GLY A 179 -15.59 21.68 13.57
N GLU A 180 -15.77 21.46 12.26
CA GLU A 180 -17.10 21.29 11.67
C GLU A 180 -17.82 20.06 12.23
N ARG A 181 -19.10 20.23 12.58
CA ARG A 181 -19.98 19.12 13.00
C ARG A 181 -20.78 18.61 11.82
N SER A 182 -20.07 18.04 10.86
CA SER A 182 -20.67 17.47 9.66
C SER A 182 -21.33 16.10 9.95
N PRO A 183 -22.00 15.47 8.96
CA PRO A 183 -22.40 14.08 9.07
C PRO A 183 -21.25 13.11 9.40
N ARG A 184 -20.00 13.42 9.02
CA ARG A 184 -18.82 12.63 9.39
C ARG A 184 -18.50 12.73 10.88
N TYR A 185 -18.64 13.91 11.48
CA TYR A 185 -18.54 14.07 12.94
C TYR A 185 -19.55 13.15 13.66
N GLU A 186 -20.82 13.15 13.24
CA GLU A 186 -21.86 12.32 13.85
C GLU A 186 -21.56 10.82 13.71
N ALA A 187 -21.06 10.41 12.55
CA ALA A 187 -20.66 9.03 12.30
C ALA A 187 -19.44 8.60 13.14
N VAL A 188 -18.43 9.46 13.27
CA VAL A 188 -17.27 9.21 14.14
C VAL A 188 -17.68 9.18 15.61
N GLU A 189 -18.62 10.04 16.04
CA GLU A 189 -19.17 10.00 17.41
C GLU A 189 -19.89 8.67 17.70
N LEU A 190 -20.63 8.13 16.72
CA LEU A 190 -21.24 6.81 16.84
C LEU A 190 -20.19 5.70 16.97
N ILE A 191 -19.16 5.69 16.10
CA ILE A 191 -18.05 4.74 16.17
C ILE A 191 -17.36 4.83 17.54
N PHE A 192 -17.07 6.04 18.01
CA PHE A 192 -16.48 6.27 19.33
C PHE A 192 -17.30 5.60 20.44
N ARG A 193 -18.62 5.83 20.47
CA ARG A 193 -19.51 5.25 21.49
C ARG A 193 -19.58 3.73 21.42
N GLU A 194 -19.60 3.17 20.21
CA GLU A 194 -19.71 1.73 20.02
C GLU A 194 -18.43 1.00 20.40
N VAL A 195 -17.26 1.47 19.93
CA VAL A 195 -15.97 0.85 20.26
C VAL A 195 -15.68 0.96 21.75
N THR A 196 -15.90 2.13 22.37
CA THR A 196 -15.68 2.33 23.82
C THR A 196 -16.68 1.58 24.71
N SER A 197 -17.79 1.09 24.16
CA SER A 197 -18.73 0.24 24.91
C SER A 197 -18.21 -1.18 25.14
N VAL A 198 -17.23 -1.63 24.34
CA VAL A 198 -16.71 -3.00 24.37
C VAL A 198 -15.20 -3.09 24.62
N TYR A 199 -14.44 -2.06 24.27
CA TYR A 199 -13.00 -1.94 24.50
C TYR A 199 -12.70 -0.89 25.56
N LYS A 200 -11.61 -1.08 26.32
CA LYS A 200 -11.14 -0.04 27.23
C LYS A 200 -10.51 1.08 26.42
N GLU A 201 -10.71 2.32 26.85
CA GLU A 201 -10.14 3.50 26.19
C GLU A 201 -8.61 3.41 26.03
N SER A 202 -7.90 2.86 27.01
CA SER A 202 -6.45 2.63 26.94
C SER A 202 -5.99 1.59 25.91
N GLU A 203 -6.90 0.76 25.40
CA GLU A 203 -6.62 -0.26 24.39
C GLU A 203 -6.91 0.25 22.97
N ILE A 204 -7.48 1.46 22.82
CA ILE A 204 -7.91 2.00 21.54
C ILE A 204 -6.88 2.98 21.01
N ASP A 205 -6.29 2.64 19.87
CA ASP A 205 -5.53 3.54 19.02
C ASP A 205 -6.44 4.14 17.94
N TRP A 206 -6.82 5.40 18.10
CA TRP A 206 -7.70 6.10 17.16
C TRP A 206 -6.99 6.50 15.87
N LYS A 207 -5.65 6.63 15.87
CA LYS A 207 -4.88 6.83 14.64
C LYS A 207 -4.92 5.57 13.80
N LEU A 208 -4.72 4.41 14.42
CA LEU A 208 -4.87 3.13 13.73
C LEU A 208 -6.28 2.90 13.19
N VAL A 209 -7.33 3.39 13.89
CA VAL A 209 -8.70 3.37 13.38
C VAL A 209 -8.83 4.24 12.12
N HIS A 210 -8.22 5.43 12.10
CA HIS A 210 -8.20 6.28 10.93
C HIS A 210 -7.48 5.61 9.75
N ASP A 211 -6.29 5.06 10.00
CA ASP A 211 -5.48 4.37 9.00
C ASP A 211 -6.24 3.18 8.41
N ALA A 212 -6.89 2.38 9.25
CA ALA A 212 -7.78 1.29 8.80
C ALA A 212 -8.90 1.80 7.89
N GLY A 213 -9.46 2.97 8.20
CA GLY A 213 -10.50 3.61 7.42
C GLY A 213 -10.01 4.07 6.04
N CYS A 214 -8.81 4.64 5.96
CA CYS A 214 -8.20 5.06 4.69
C CYS A 214 -8.16 3.91 3.67
N THR A 215 -8.05 2.67 4.15
CA THR A 215 -8.04 1.45 3.32
C THR A 215 -9.43 0.93 2.90
N ARG A 216 -10.51 1.67 3.21
CA ARG A 216 -11.90 1.32 2.89
C ARG A 216 -12.49 2.25 1.83
N ASP A 217 -11.77 2.46 0.73
CA ASP A 217 -12.09 3.43 -0.31
C ASP A 217 -12.98 2.87 -1.42
N ASP A 218 -12.47 2.67 -2.65
CA ASP A 218 -13.16 2.02 -3.76
C ASP A 218 -12.76 0.54 -3.90
N THR A 219 -11.72 0.09 -3.20
CA THR A 219 -11.28 -1.31 -3.16
C THR A 219 -10.94 -1.75 -1.74
N ASP A 220 -11.11 -3.05 -1.45
CA ASP A 220 -10.61 -3.62 -0.20
C ASP A 220 -9.12 -3.93 -0.34
N LEU A 221 -8.37 -3.83 0.75
CA LEU A 221 -6.99 -4.35 0.79
C LEU A 221 -6.95 -5.84 0.42
N PRO A 222 -5.85 -6.28 -0.21
CA PRO A 222 -5.57 -7.70 -0.42
C PRO A 222 -5.69 -8.51 0.88
N ASP A 223 -6.30 -9.69 0.78
CA ASP A 223 -6.46 -10.62 1.89
C ASP A 223 -6.48 -12.06 1.36
N HIS A 224 -5.31 -12.69 1.35
CA HIS A 224 -5.10 -14.03 0.84
C HIS A 224 -3.96 -14.74 1.57
N VAL A 225 -4.32 -15.46 2.64
CA VAL A 225 -3.38 -16.37 3.32
C VAL A 225 -3.19 -17.61 2.44
N THR A 226 -1.99 -17.78 1.91
CA THR A 226 -1.68 -18.84 0.95
C THR A 226 -1.52 -20.19 1.65
N LYS A 227 -2.10 -21.24 1.06
CA LYS A 227 -2.02 -22.60 1.61
C LYS A 227 -0.59 -23.14 1.51
N PRO A 228 -0.14 -24.02 2.44
CA PRO A 228 1.25 -24.47 2.49
C PRO A 228 1.82 -25.03 1.18
N ASN A 229 1.04 -25.85 0.44
CA ASN A 229 1.49 -26.41 -0.84
C ASN A 229 1.59 -25.36 -1.95
N ASP A 230 0.68 -24.38 -1.95
CA ASP A 230 0.69 -23.30 -2.92
C ASP A 230 1.79 -22.28 -2.59
N LEU A 231 2.08 -22.09 -1.30
CA LEU A 231 3.16 -21.25 -0.80
C LEU A 231 4.53 -21.80 -1.21
N ASP A 232 4.76 -23.10 -1.00
CA ASP A 232 5.96 -23.79 -1.46
C ASP A 232 6.12 -23.67 -2.99
N ARG A 233 5.03 -23.80 -3.75
CA ARG A 233 5.02 -23.63 -5.20
C ARG A 233 5.27 -22.18 -5.64
N LEU A 234 4.77 -21.19 -4.91
CA LEU A 234 5.05 -19.77 -5.18
C LEU A 234 6.53 -19.46 -4.98
N ILE A 235 7.13 -19.94 -3.89
CA ILE A 235 8.54 -19.71 -3.55
C ILE A 235 9.45 -20.49 -4.52
N THR A 236 9.39 -21.82 -4.49
CA THR A 236 10.34 -22.69 -5.19
C THR A 236 10.06 -22.81 -6.70
N GLY A 237 8.84 -22.48 -7.13
CA GLY A 237 8.42 -22.52 -8.53
C GLY A 237 8.42 -21.15 -9.17
N THR A 238 7.47 -20.29 -8.75
CA THR A 238 7.21 -18.99 -9.39
C THR A 238 8.34 -18.00 -9.14
N PHE A 239 8.76 -17.78 -7.89
CA PHE A 239 9.81 -16.82 -7.56
C PHE A 239 11.18 -17.27 -8.07
N ALA A 240 11.52 -18.56 -7.92
CA ALA A 240 12.73 -19.14 -8.55
C ALA A 240 12.77 -18.89 -10.07
N SER A 241 11.65 -19.10 -10.76
CA SER A 241 11.54 -18.86 -12.20
C SER A 241 11.60 -17.38 -12.56
N PHE A 242 11.05 -16.50 -11.73
CA PHE A 242 11.18 -15.04 -11.87
C PHE A 242 12.65 -14.61 -11.75
N LEU A 243 13.35 -15.07 -10.71
CA LEU A 243 14.78 -14.83 -10.52
C LEU A 243 15.62 -15.36 -11.71
N ALA A 244 15.20 -16.48 -12.32
CA ALA A 244 15.81 -17.01 -13.54
C ALA A 244 15.54 -16.14 -14.78
N ALA A 245 14.39 -15.46 -14.83
CA ALA A 245 13.97 -14.59 -15.93
C ALA A 245 14.69 -13.23 -15.92
N LEU A 246 15.22 -12.79 -14.78
CA LEU A 246 16.00 -11.55 -14.66
C LEU A 246 17.22 -11.56 -15.60
N PRO A 247 17.46 -10.48 -16.38
CA PRO A 247 18.51 -10.46 -17.40
C PRO A 247 19.92 -10.31 -16.83
N ALA A 248 20.06 -9.72 -15.65
CA ALA A 248 21.32 -9.54 -14.92
C ALA A 248 21.06 -9.74 -13.41
N THR A 249 22.11 -9.90 -12.61
CA THR A 249 22.01 -9.99 -11.14
C THR A 249 21.75 -8.60 -10.53
N PRO A 250 20.81 -8.46 -9.58
CA PRO A 250 20.62 -7.20 -8.85
C PRO A 250 21.87 -6.85 -8.05
N THR A 251 22.12 -5.54 -7.87
CA THR A 251 23.25 -5.05 -7.07
C THR A 251 22.97 -5.16 -5.58
N ILE A 252 21.72 -4.88 -5.20
CA ILE A 252 21.21 -4.95 -3.82
C ILE A 252 19.87 -5.65 -3.89
N VAL A 253 19.60 -6.51 -2.91
CA VAL A 253 18.27 -7.05 -2.65
C VAL A 253 17.79 -6.49 -1.32
N THR A 254 16.64 -5.84 -1.32
CA THR A 254 15.93 -5.42 -0.11
C THR A 254 14.76 -6.35 0.11
N ILE A 255 14.43 -6.63 1.37
CA ILE A 255 13.32 -7.51 1.74
C ILE A 255 12.49 -6.81 2.82
N ALA A 256 11.23 -6.51 2.52
CA ALA A 256 10.26 -6.08 3.52
C ALA A 256 9.57 -7.31 4.10
N ARG A 257 9.67 -7.49 5.42
CA ARG A 257 9.01 -8.63 6.10
C ARG A 257 7.50 -8.43 6.25
N SER A 258 7.05 -7.18 6.33
CA SER A 258 5.67 -6.78 6.63
C SER A 258 5.07 -7.56 7.81
N SER A 259 5.89 -7.80 8.85
CA SER A 259 5.49 -8.61 10.01
C SER A 259 4.98 -7.78 11.19
N GLU A 260 5.49 -6.55 11.36
CA GLU A 260 5.10 -5.68 12.47
C GLU A 260 3.74 -5.01 12.24
N ASP A 261 3.42 -4.74 10.98
CA ASP A 261 2.12 -4.24 10.51
C ASP A 261 1.13 -5.37 10.16
N GLU A 262 1.55 -6.63 10.33
CA GLU A 262 0.75 -7.84 10.15
C GLU A 262 0.19 -8.08 8.73
N TYR A 263 0.72 -7.40 7.70
CA TYR A 263 0.33 -7.66 6.29
C TYR A 263 0.85 -9.01 5.79
N CYS A 264 2.05 -9.41 6.18
CA CYS A 264 2.53 -10.78 6.00
C CYS A 264 2.09 -11.61 7.22
N PRO A 265 1.35 -12.73 7.04
CA PRO A 265 0.87 -13.52 8.16
C PRO A 265 2.00 -13.94 9.11
N PRO A 266 1.88 -13.69 10.43
CA PRO A 266 2.96 -13.95 11.38
C PRO A 266 3.29 -15.45 11.49
N ASP A 267 2.33 -16.32 11.18
CA ASP A 267 2.53 -17.77 11.16
C ASP A 267 3.34 -18.24 9.93
N ASP A 268 3.37 -17.46 8.85
CA ASP A 268 4.03 -17.82 7.58
C ASP A 268 5.36 -17.07 7.37
N VAL A 269 5.52 -15.86 7.92
CA VAL A 269 6.61 -14.93 7.55
C VAL A 269 8.01 -15.53 7.68
N ASP A 270 8.28 -16.30 8.73
CA ASP A 270 9.58 -16.93 8.94
C ASP A 270 9.87 -18.02 7.88
N GLN A 271 8.85 -18.81 7.52
CA GLN A 271 8.96 -19.82 6.46
C GLN A 271 9.20 -19.14 5.11
N ILE A 272 8.45 -18.07 4.81
CA ILE A 272 8.58 -17.31 3.57
C ILE A 272 9.99 -16.71 3.48
N GLN A 273 10.44 -16.03 4.54
CA GLN A 273 11.78 -15.43 4.58
C GLN A 273 12.87 -16.47 4.31
N VAL A 274 12.81 -17.63 4.97
CA VAL A 274 13.79 -18.71 4.76
C VAL A 274 13.78 -19.21 3.32
N GLY A 275 12.59 -19.45 2.76
CA GLY A 275 12.44 -19.92 1.38
C GLY A 275 12.95 -18.92 0.35
N VAL A 276 12.56 -17.64 0.49
CA VAL A 276 13.01 -16.54 -0.37
C VAL A 276 14.53 -16.38 -0.34
N LEU A 277 15.13 -16.39 0.86
CA LEU A 277 16.58 -16.28 1.01
C LEU A 277 17.30 -17.48 0.38
N GLU A 278 16.73 -18.68 0.46
CA GLU A 278 17.31 -19.87 -0.17
C GLU A 278 17.29 -19.77 -1.70
N GLU A 279 16.17 -19.37 -2.30
CA GLU A 279 16.06 -19.16 -3.76
C GLU A 279 17.00 -18.05 -4.25
N LEU A 280 17.12 -16.96 -3.48
CA LEU A 280 18.07 -15.89 -3.77
C LEU A 280 19.52 -16.38 -3.70
N ARG A 281 19.90 -17.17 -2.70
CA ARG A 281 21.26 -17.76 -2.61
C ARG A 281 21.53 -18.71 -3.77
N GLN A 282 20.57 -19.53 -4.14
CA GLN A 282 20.72 -20.46 -5.27
C GLN A 282 20.92 -19.72 -6.58
N ARG A 283 20.21 -18.60 -6.80
CA ARG A 283 20.33 -17.82 -8.03
C ARG A 283 21.54 -16.89 -8.05
N LEU A 284 21.76 -16.14 -6.97
CA LEU A 284 22.71 -15.02 -6.92
C LEU A 284 24.07 -15.43 -6.33
N GLY A 285 24.16 -16.59 -5.69
CA GLY A 285 25.39 -17.10 -5.09
C GLY A 285 25.62 -16.60 -3.66
N GLY A 286 26.89 -16.42 -3.28
CA GLY A 286 27.26 -15.96 -1.94
C GLY A 286 26.86 -14.51 -1.72
N MET A 287 25.83 -14.29 -0.91
CA MET A 287 25.34 -12.97 -0.51
C MET A 287 25.77 -12.65 0.92
N ASP A 288 26.11 -11.39 1.17
CA ASP A 288 26.15 -10.84 2.52
C ASP A 288 24.73 -10.48 2.95
N ILE A 289 24.26 -11.03 4.07
CA ILE A 289 22.87 -10.88 4.52
C ILE A 289 22.88 -10.17 5.86
N GLN A 290 22.21 -9.02 5.91
CA GLN A 290 22.05 -8.22 7.12
C GLN A 290 20.57 -8.22 7.50
N LEU A 291 20.28 -8.57 8.75
CA LEU A 291 18.93 -8.63 9.29
C LEU A 291 18.75 -7.46 10.26
N ALA A 292 18.40 -6.29 9.73
CA ALA A 292 18.35 -5.03 10.49
C ALA A 292 17.53 -5.14 11.79
N TYR A 293 16.39 -5.83 11.74
CA TYR A 293 15.51 -6.05 12.90
C TYR A 293 16.14 -6.87 14.05
N GLN A 294 17.27 -7.54 13.82
CA GLN A 294 18.00 -8.24 14.89
C GLN A 294 18.97 -7.32 15.63
N GLU A 295 19.36 -6.20 15.03
CA GLU A 295 20.25 -5.21 15.65
C GLU A 295 19.49 -4.38 16.70
N ASP A 296 18.20 -4.11 16.48
CA ASP A 296 17.33 -3.37 17.40
C ASP A 296 17.00 -4.13 18.70
N LEU A 297 17.28 -5.44 18.77
CA LEU A 297 17.10 -6.26 19.97
C LEU A 297 18.33 -6.29 20.89
N ALA A 298 19.42 -5.61 20.50
CA ALA A 298 20.71 -5.64 21.20
C ALA A 298 20.96 -4.46 22.14
N ASP A 299 20.04 -3.50 22.25
CA ASP A 299 20.11 -2.33 23.15
C ASP A 299 19.11 -2.38 24.33
#